data_AF-A0A1G4JML6-F1
#
_entry.id   AF-A0A1G4JML6-F1
#
_cell.length_a   1.000
_cell.length_b   1.000
_cell.length_c   1.000
_cell.angle_alpha   90.00
_cell.angle_beta   90.00
_cell.angle_gamma   90.00
#
_symmetry.space_group_name_H-M   'P 1'
#
loop_
_entity.id
_entity.type
_entity.pdbx_description
1 polymer ?
#
loop_
_entity_poly.entity_id
_entity_poly.type
_entity_poly.pdbx_seq_one_letter_code
_entity_poly.pdbx_strand_id
1 'polypeptide(L)'
;MAPVKYFYKGQETDFVVFVESQELAEQYVQEPTMGKLTEAVGVFKIFTNQQGEGAEGELGEASKAQVENEFGKKIKVEEAIAKILQGGSVNAKADVRPKDEK
;
A
#
# COMPACT_ATOMS: atom_id res chain seq x y z
N MET A 1 1.69 -18.02 -3.37
CA MET A 1 1.09 -17.02 -2.46
C MET A 1 0.81 -15.76 -3.26
N ALA A 2 -0.37 -15.15 -3.11
CA ALA A 2 -0.68 -13.88 -3.75
C ALA A 2 -0.21 -12.73 -2.84
N PRO A 3 0.34 -11.63 -3.38
CA PRO A 3 0.75 -10.50 -2.57
C PRO A 3 -0.47 -9.85 -1.90
N VAL A 4 -0.30 -9.42 -0.66
CA VAL A 4 -1.32 -8.74 0.13
C VAL A 4 -1.33 -7.26 -0.23
N LYS A 5 -2.52 -6.72 -0.49
CA LYS A 5 -2.71 -5.30 -0.82
C LYS A 5 -2.93 -4.49 0.46
N TYR A 6 -2.05 -3.55 0.72
CA TYR A 6 -2.24 -2.53 1.76
C TYR A 6 -2.73 -1.25 1.09
N PHE A 7 -3.89 -0.78 1.54
CA PHE A 7 -4.47 0.46 1.06
C PHE A 7 -4.26 1.58 2.08
N TYR A 8 -3.83 2.74 1.61
CA TYR A 8 -3.69 3.95 2.38
C TYR A 8 -4.51 5.04 1.72
N LYS A 9 -5.48 5.56 2.48
CA LYS A 9 -6.29 6.68 2.05
C LYS A 9 -5.50 7.97 2.26
N GLY A 10 -4.98 8.55 1.18
CA GLY A 10 -4.33 9.86 1.22
C GLY A 10 -5.33 11.00 1.31
N GLN A 11 -4.83 12.23 1.28
CA GLN A 11 -5.65 13.44 1.25
C GLN A 11 -6.19 13.73 -0.15
N GLU A 12 -5.32 13.64 -1.16
CA GLU A 12 -5.69 13.91 -2.56
C GLU A 12 -5.65 12.65 -3.42
N THR A 13 -4.85 11.66 -3.04
CA THR A 13 -4.62 10.46 -3.84
C THR A 13 -4.56 9.23 -2.94
N ASP A 14 -5.25 8.18 -3.34
CA ASP A 14 -5.17 6.90 -2.65
C ASP A 14 -3.92 6.12 -3.07
N PHE A 15 -3.24 5.52 -2.11
CA PHE A 15 -2.01 4.76 -2.33
C PHE A 15 -2.20 3.29 -1.97
N VAL A 16 -1.60 2.42 -2.77
CA VAL A 16 -1.64 0.97 -2.59
C VAL A 16 -0.23 0.43 -2.64
N VAL A 17 0.12 -0.42 -1.69
CA VAL A 17 1.40 -1.14 -1.68
C VAL A 17 1.13 -2.63 -1.62
N PHE A 18 2.01 -3.40 -2.25
CA PHE A 18 1.95 -4.85 -2.25
C PHE A 18 3.00 -5.38 -1.29
N VAL A 19 2.54 -6.12 -0.28
CA VAL A 19 3.41 -6.81 0.66
C VAL A 19 3.38 -8.31 0.40
N GLU A 20 4.46 -9.00 0.74
CA GLU A 20 4.59 -10.45 0.62
C GLU A 20 3.58 -11.17 1.50
N SER A 21 3.37 -10.68 2.73
CA SER A 21 2.45 -11.26 3.70
C SER A 21 1.99 -10.26 4.75
N GLN A 22 0.76 -10.40 5.20
CA GLN A 22 0.20 -9.58 6.28
C GLN A 22 1.03 -9.71 7.56
N GLU A 23 1.48 -10.93 7.91
CA GLU A 23 2.29 -11.15 9.12
C GLU A 23 3.59 -10.34 9.12
N LEU A 24 4.27 -10.24 7.97
CA LEU A 24 5.50 -9.45 7.84
C LEU A 24 5.21 -7.95 7.96
N ALA A 25 4.09 -7.49 7.38
CA ALA A 25 3.65 -6.11 7.54
C ALA A 25 3.27 -5.79 9.00
N GLU A 26 2.59 -6.70 9.71
CA GLU A 26 2.27 -6.52 11.14
C GLU A 26 3.53 -6.53 12.02
N GLN A 27 4.51 -7.38 11.71
CA GLN A 27 5.81 -7.36 12.37
C GLN A 27 6.58 -6.06 12.12
N TYR A 28 6.47 -5.51 10.90
CA TYR A 28 7.03 -4.21 10.57
C TYR A 28 6.33 -3.07 11.32
N VAL A 29 5.00 -3.08 11.42
CA VAL A 29 4.25 -2.06 12.17
C VAL A 29 4.62 -2.08 13.66
N GLN A 30 4.87 -3.27 14.22
CA GLN A 30 5.38 -3.42 15.59
C GLN A 30 6.84 -2.94 15.72
N GLU A 31 7.70 -3.28 14.75
CA GLU A 31 9.13 -2.93 14.74
C GLU A 31 9.55 -2.34 13.39
N PRO A 32 9.36 -1.02 13.17
CA PRO A 32 9.60 -0.39 11.87
C PRO A 32 11.10 -0.27 11.59
N THR A 33 11.66 -1.29 10.94
CA THR A 33 13.08 -1.39 10.55
C THR A 33 13.21 -1.64 9.05
N MET A 34 14.27 -1.08 8.44
CA MET A 34 14.50 -1.23 7.00
C MET A 34 14.65 -2.70 6.54
N GLY A 35 15.25 -3.56 7.37
CA GLY A 35 15.37 -4.99 7.08
C GLY A 35 14.00 -5.67 6.94
N LYS A 36 13.13 -5.48 7.94
CA LYS A 36 11.76 -6.02 7.93
C LYS A 36 10.91 -5.43 6.82
N LEU A 37 11.10 -4.14 6.49
CA LEU A 37 10.41 -3.51 5.36
C LEU A 37 10.76 -4.23 4.05
N THR A 38 12.04 -4.52 3.84
CA THR A 38 12.53 -5.19 2.63
C THR A 38 12.01 -6.62 2.50
N GLU A 39 11.91 -7.35 3.61
CA GLU A 39 11.30 -8.68 3.61
C GLU A 39 9.77 -8.62 3.48
N ALA A 40 9.12 -7.64 4.08
CA ALA A 40 7.67 -7.49 3.98
C ALA A 40 7.22 -7.00 2.61
N VAL A 41 8.00 -6.15 1.95
CA VAL A 41 7.64 -5.50 0.69
C VAL A 41 8.37 -6.17 -0.46
N GLY A 42 7.68 -7.09 -1.15
CA GLY A 42 8.28 -7.79 -2.29
C GLY A 42 8.64 -6.88 -3.47
N VAL A 43 7.99 -5.72 -3.59
CA VAL A 43 8.28 -4.72 -4.62
C VAL A 43 8.22 -3.31 -4.03
N PHE A 44 9.35 -2.59 -4.04
CA PHE A 44 9.47 -1.19 -3.61
C PHE A 44 8.84 -0.23 -4.62
N LYS A 45 7.56 -0.40 -4.86
CA LYS A 45 6.75 0.46 -5.72
C LYS A 45 5.46 0.81 -5.00
N ILE A 46 5.08 2.06 -5.15
CA ILE A 46 3.80 2.58 -4.66
C ILE A 46 2.88 2.65 -5.85
N PHE A 47 1.69 2.11 -5.69
CA PHE A 47 0.66 2.12 -6.70
C PHE A 47 -0.43 3.10 -6.29
N THR A 48 -1.18 3.58 -7.26
CA THR A 48 -2.34 4.45 -7.06
C THR A 48 -3.39 4.12 -8.10
N ASN A 49 -4.64 4.49 -7.85
CA ASN A 49 -5.67 4.35 -8.86
C ASN A 49 -5.47 5.39 -9.96
N GLN A 50 -5.50 4.98 -11.23
CA GLN A 50 -5.44 5.92 -12.36
C GLN A 50 -6.57 6.96 -12.35
N GLN A 51 -7.71 6.64 -11.72
CA GLN A 51 -8.82 7.57 -11.55
C GLN A 51 -8.66 8.52 -10.36
N GLY A 52 -7.58 8.41 -9.58
CA GLY A 52 -7.27 9.27 -8.43
C GLY A 52 -7.88 8.83 -7.10
N GLU A 53 -8.94 8.02 -7.13
CA GLU A 53 -9.68 7.60 -5.94
C GLU A 53 -10.25 6.17 -6.10
N GLY A 54 -10.25 5.42 -4.99
CA GLY A 54 -10.82 4.07 -4.91
C GLY A 54 -9.79 2.94 -4.99
N ALA A 55 -10.15 1.78 -4.42
CA ALA A 55 -9.29 0.61 -4.29
C ALA A 55 -9.48 -0.47 -5.37
N GLU A 56 -10.47 -0.27 -6.23
CA GLU A 56 -10.88 -1.19 -7.27
C GLU A 56 -10.66 -0.51 -8.62
N GLY A 57 -9.93 -1.16 -9.55
CA GLY A 57 -9.59 -0.59 -10.85
C GLY A 57 -8.18 -0.93 -11.33
N GLU A 58 -7.74 -0.26 -12.39
CA GLU A 58 -6.36 -0.34 -12.89
C GLU A 58 -5.44 0.48 -11.97
N LEU A 59 -4.61 -0.24 -11.23
CA LEU A 59 -3.61 0.35 -10.35
C LEU A 59 -2.38 0.70 -11.19
N GLY A 60 -2.07 1.99 -11.28
CA GLY A 60 -0.87 2.51 -11.93
C GLY A 60 0.26 2.73 -10.92
N GLU A 61 1.49 2.86 -11.41
CA GLU A 61 2.61 3.30 -10.58
C GLU A 61 2.41 4.76 -10.18
N ALA A 62 2.49 5.05 -8.88
CA ALA A 62 2.37 6.41 -8.38
C ALA A 62 3.57 7.25 -8.85
N SER A 63 3.29 8.43 -9.40
CA SER A 63 4.34 9.34 -9.78
C SER A 63 5.07 9.88 -8.54
N LYS A 64 6.38 10.10 -8.67
CA LYS A 64 7.20 10.65 -7.57
C LYS A 64 6.60 11.94 -6.98
N ALA A 65 6.05 12.80 -7.83
CA ALA A 65 5.35 14.01 -7.41
C ALA A 65 4.12 13.72 -6.53
N GLN A 66 3.32 12.69 -6.80
CA GLN A 66 2.15 12.34 -5.97
C GLN A 66 2.59 11.90 -4.57
N VAL A 67 3.60 11.04 -4.51
CA VAL A 67 4.18 10.57 -3.24
C VAL A 67 4.76 11.75 -2.44
N GLU A 68 5.49 12.65 -3.10
CA GLU A 68 6.06 13.83 -2.44
C GLU A 68 5.00 14.85 -1.99
N ASN A 69 3.87 14.97 -2.69
CA ASN A 69 2.77 15.83 -2.25
C ASN A 69 2.07 15.27 -1.00
N GLU A 70 1.86 13.95 -0.94
CA GLU A 70 1.15 13.34 0.20
C GLU A 70 2.04 13.20 1.45
N PHE A 71 3.26 12.66 1.29
CA PHE A 71 4.10 12.33 2.43
C PHE A 71 5.20 13.37 2.71
N GLY A 72 5.41 14.32 1.80
CA GLY A 72 6.34 15.44 1.94
C GLY A 72 7.46 15.46 0.89
N LYS A 73 7.96 16.68 0.61
CA LYS A 73 9.05 16.90 -0.36
C LYS A 73 10.32 16.18 0.07
N LYS A 74 10.99 15.50 -0.87
CA LYS A 74 12.20 14.67 -0.64
C LYS A 74 11.99 13.36 0.13
N ILE A 75 10.75 12.90 0.30
CA ILE A 75 10.54 11.56 0.87
C ILE A 75 11.06 10.48 -0.08
N LYS A 76 11.64 9.41 0.49
CA LYS A 76 12.03 8.22 -0.28
C LYS A 76 10.85 7.28 -0.44
N VAL A 77 10.91 6.42 -1.46
CA VAL A 77 9.88 5.39 -1.69
C VAL A 77 9.74 4.47 -0.48
N GLU A 78 10.85 4.06 0.12
CA GLU A 78 10.88 3.22 1.32
C GLU A 78 10.16 3.88 2.52
N GLU A 79 10.45 5.16 2.76
CA GLU A 79 9.84 5.96 3.84
C GLU A 79 8.34 6.19 3.59
N ALA A 80 7.94 6.37 2.33
CA ALA A 80 6.54 6.48 1.97
C ALA A 80 5.81 5.15 2.15
N ILE A 81 6.40 4.02 1.76
CA ILE A 81 5.82 2.68 1.99
C ILE A 81 5.69 2.42 3.50
N ALA A 82 6.70 2.79 4.29
CA ALA A 82 6.63 2.74 5.75
C ALA A 82 5.41 3.48 6.29
N LYS A 83 5.19 4.73 5.86
CA LYS A 83 4.03 5.53 6.24
C LYS A 83 2.71 4.88 5.83
N ILE A 84 2.65 4.32 4.62
CA ILE A 84 1.49 3.60 4.09
C ILE A 84 1.19 2.37 4.95
N LEU A 85 2.20 1.62 5.38
CA LEU A 85 2.00 0.45 6.25
C LEU A 85 1.55 0.85 7.65
N GLN A 86 2.10 1.94 8.20
CA GLN A 86 1.74 2.43 9.53
C GLN A 86 0.36 3.08 9.60
N GLY A 87 -0.06 3.79 8.54
CA GLY A 87 -1.35 4.50 8.51
C GLY A 87 -2.41 3.85 7.62
N GLY A 88 -2.06 2.80 6.88
CA GLY A 88 -2.95 2.10 5.97
C GLY A 88 -3.60 0.89 6.61
N SER A 89 -4.30 0.11 5.80
CA SER A 89 -5.02 -1.07 6.27
C SER A 89 -5.05 -2.18 5.23
N VAL A 90 -5.04 -3.42 5.71
CA VAL A 90 -5.19 -4.66 4.91
C VAL A 90 -6.64 -4.89 4.54
N ASN A 91 -7.32 -3.85 4.08
CA ASN A 91 -8.69 -3.98 3.61
C ASN A 91 -9.14 -2.67 3.00
N ALA A 92 -8.81 -2.47 1.73
CA ALA A 92 -9.81 -1.84 0.90
C ALA A 92 -10.56 -2.96 0.19
N LYS A 93 -11.55 -3.48 0.92
CA LYS A 93 -12.55 -4.46 0.50
C LYS A 93 -12.15 -5.32 -0.71
N ALA A 94 -11.44 -6.40 -0.41
CA ALA A 94 -11.91 -7.66 -0.94
C ALA A 94 -12.89 -8.23 0.11
N ASP A 95 -14.05 -7.57 0.26
CA ASP A 95 -15.27 -8.27 0.66
C ASP A 95 -15.58 -9.19 -0.53
N VAL A 96 -14.75 -10.23 -0.74
CA VAL A 96 -15.20 -11.44 -1.43
C VAL A 96 -16.14 -12.08 -0.43
N ARG A 97 -17.33 -11.50 -0.26
CA ARG A 97 -18.50 -12.35 -0.15
C ARG A 97 -18.48 -13.17 -1.43
N PRO A 98 -18.36 -14.50 -1.38
CA PRO A 98 -18.81 -15.30 -2.49
C PRO A 98 -20.32 -14.99 -2.67
N LYS A 99 -20.61 -14.04 -3.55
CA LYS A 99 -21.87 -13.86 -4.26
C LYS A 99 -21.50 -14.41 -5.64
N ASP A 100 -21.80 -15.64 -6.00
CA ASP A 100 -23.03 -16.41 -6.02
C ASP A 100 -22.57 -17.90 -6.15
N GLU A 101 -23.35 -18.93 -5.86
CA GLU A 101 -24.38 -19.40 -6.81
C GLU A 101 -25.29 -20.45 -6.15
N LYS A 102 -26.59 -20.09 -6.13
CA LYS A 102 -27.83 -20.89 -6.17
C LYS A 102 -27.99 -22.19 -5.36
#